data_AF-A0A960QCU9-F1
#
_entry.id   AF-A0A960QCU9-F1
#
_cell.length_a   1.000
_cell.length_b   1.000
_cell.length_c   1.000
_cell.angle_alpha   90.00
_cell.angle_beta   90.00
_cell.angle_gamma   90.00
#
_symmetry.space_group_name_H-M   'P 1'
#
loop_
_entity.id
_entity.type
_entity.pdbx_description
1 polymer ?
#
loop_
_entity_poly.entity_id
_entity_poly.type
_entity_poly.pdbx_seq_one_letter_code
_entity_poly.pdbx_strand_id
1 'polypeptide(L)'
;MPDTKMRWMYKSGVFWAMTLLLGWLGSVPARALEAVDETAASERSGDDDAAEGFLVEDEVFVEGRLPDIPTSNTVAAKLPLPLRETPASVTVIPTSLTEEQRGFILGDALENVSGVNVQTGNGVYDFFVIRGLDSVSSGLILTDGAPEPETTFYQLYNVDRVEVLKGPSAFLYGGSPLGGTVNLVRKQPEAERFTRAAGYGGSFGTFETTVDTNLASADGSLAFR
;
A
#
# COMPACT_ATOMS: atom_id res chain seq x y z
N MET A 1 -35.08 7.28 -43.03
CA MET A 1 -33.78 7.01 -42.36
C MET A 1 -34.05 6.06 -41.21
N PRO A 2 -33.30 4.95 -41.08
CA PRO A 2 -33.71 3.80 -40.30
C PRO A 2 -33.31 3.91 -38.83
N ASP A 3 -34.20 3.49 -37.93
CA ASP A 3 -33.95 3.30 -36.50
C ASP A 3 -33.59 1.82 -36.27
N THR A 4 -32.29 1.54 -36.16
CA THR A 4 -31.76 0.19 -35.92
C THR A 4 -31.62 -0.03 -34.42
N LYS A 5 -32.61 -0.68 -33.81
CA LYS A 5 -32.52 -1.17 -32.42
C LYS A 5 -31.65 -2.42 -32.38
N MET A 6 -30.44 -2.32 -31.83
CA MET A 6 -29.60 -3.47 -31.51
C MET A 6 -30.06 -4.12 -30.21
N ARG A 7 -30.45 -5.39 -30.30
CA ARG A 7 -30.85 -6.26 -29.20
C ARG A 7 -29.66 -7.16 -28.87
N TRP A 8 -29.02 -6.96 -27.72
CA TRP A 8 -27.96 -7.86 -27.25
C TRP A 8 -28.58 -9.06 -26.54
N MET A 9 -28.31 -10.25 -27.10
CA MET A 9 -28.74 -11.54 -26.58
C MET A 9 -27.47 -12.24 -26.08
N TYR A 10 -27.26 -12.28 -24.76
CA TYR A 10 -26.11 -12.99 -24.19
C TYR A 10 -26.43 -14.49 -24.12
N LYS A 11 -25.68 -15.29 -24.89
CA LYS A 11 -25.72 -16.75 -24.80
C LYS A 11 -24.84 -17.20 -23.63
N SER A 12 -25.43 -17.97 -22.73
CA SER A 12 -24.80 -18.64 -21.60
C SER A 12 -23.66 -19.56 -22.05
N GLY A 13 -22.45 -19.33 -21.52
CA GLY A 13 -21.27 -20.17 -21.72
C GLY A 13 -20.65 -20.58 -20.38
N VAL A 14 -20.92 -21.84 -20.00
CA VAL A 14 -20.13 -22.77 -19.17
C VAL A 14 -19.27 -22.17 -18.05
N PHE A 15 -19.78 -22.28 -16.82
CA PHE A 15 -19.04 -22.13 -15.57
C PHE A 15 -18.12 -23.33 -15.34
N TRP A 16 -16.83 -23.08 -15.11
CA TRP A 16 -15.93 -24.06 -14.49
C TRP A 16 -16.12 -24.01 -12.97
N ALA A 17 -16.57 -25.11 -12.39
CA ALA A 17 -16.61 -25.31 -10.95
C ALA A 17 -15.19 -25.62 -10.45
N MET A 18 -14.59 -24.70 -9.70
CA MET A 18 -13.40 -24.98 -8.90
C MET A 18 -13.82 -25.12 -7.44
N THR A 19 -14.02 -26.36 -7.02
CA THR A 19 -14.32 -26.74 -5.64
C THR A 19 -13.09 -26.45 -4.77
N LEU A 20 -13.10 -25.34 -4.03
CA LEU A 20 -12.15 -25.08 -2.96
C LEU A 20 -12.82 -25.38 -1.61
N LEU A 21 -12.33 -26.47 -1.02
CA LEU A 21 -12.72 -26.99 0.27
C LEU A 21 -11.82 -26.31 1.30
N LEU A 22 -12.33 -25.33 2.04
CA LEU A 22 -11.67 -24.81 3.23
C LEU A 22 -12.62 -24.90 4.42
N GLY A 23 -12.28 -25.82 5.33
CA GLY A 23 -12.96 -25.99 6.61
C GLY A 23 -12.76 -24.76 7.49
N TRP A 24 -13.88 -24.20 7.95
CA TRP A 24 -13.92 -23.13 8.94
C TRP A 24 -14.29 -23.74 10.29
N LEU A 25 -13.43 -23.59 11.31
CA LEU A 25 -13.63 -24.11 12.65
C LEU A 25 -13.65 -22.95 13.67
N GLY A 26 -14.81 -22.71 14.28
CA GLY A 26 -15.03 -21.96 15.53
C GLY A 26 -14.91 -20.43 15.43
N SER A 27 -15.77 -19.59 16.02
CA SER A 27 -16.79 -19.79 17.05
C SER A 27 -17.77 -18.60 17.01
N VAL A 28 -19.08 -18.87 17.07
CA VAL A 28 -20.14 -17.87 17.21
C VAL A 28 -20.81 -18.10 18.57
N PRO A 29 -21.00 -17.08 19.43
CA PRO A 29 -21.71 -17.27 20.68
C PRO A 29 -23.22 -17.37 20.42
N ALA A 30 -23.81 -18.37 21.06
CA ALA A 30 -25.24 -18.68 21.03
C ALA A 30 -26.06 -17.61 21.74
N ARG A 31 -27.06 -17.04 21.06
CA ARG A 31 -28.29 -16.57 21.70
C ARG A 31 -29.45 -16.38 20.70
N ALA A 32 -30.61 -16.81 21.18
CA ALA A 32 -31.97 -16.60 20.65
C ALA A 32 -32.41 -17.46 19.45
N LEU A 33 -32.74 -18.72 19.77
CA LEU A 33 -33.92 -19.38 19.19
C LEU A 33 -35.17 -18.62 19.66
N GLU A 34 -36.02 -18.18 18.74
CA GLU A 34 -37.45 -18.11 19.01
C GLU A 34 -38.21 -18.51 17.75
N ALA A 35 -39.09 -19.48 17.94
CA ALA A 35 -39.91 -20.13 16.93
C ALA A 35 -41.08 -19.22 16.54
N VAL A 36 -41.47 -19.23 15.26
CA VAL A 36 -42.83 -18.88 14.88
C VAL A 36 -43.35 -19.95 13.92
N ASP A 37 -44.37 -20.62 14.43
CA ASP A 37 -45.20 -21.65 13.85
C ASP A 37 -46.16 -21.08 12.79
N GLU A 38 -46.67 -22.00 12.01
CA GLU A 38 -47.47 -21.96 10.80
C GLU A 38 -48.76 -21.10 10.80
N THR A 39 -49.10 -20.63 9.59
CA THR A 39 -50.47 -20.55 9.03
C THR A 39 -51.40 -19.42 9.49
N ALA A 40 -51.76 -18.52 8.55
CA ALA A 40 -53.17 -18.36 8.12
C ALA A 40 -53.30 -17.46 6.88
N ALA A 41 -54.25 -17.85 6.04
CA ALA A 41 -54.59 -17.32 4.74
C ALA A 41 -54.98 -15.82 4.68
N SER A 42 -54.61 -15.26 3.53
CA SER A 42 -55.25 -14.16 2.81
C SER A 42 -56.78 -14.12 2.92
N GLU A 43 -57.34 -12.93 3.16
CA GLU A 43 -58.44 -12.38 2.34
C GLU A 43 -58.74 -10.89 2.60
N ARG A 44 -59.06 -10.18 1.48
CA ARG A 44 -59.75 -8.88 1.30
C ARG A 44 -58.97 -7.58 1.56
N SER A 45 -59.21 -6.47 0.86
CA SER A 45 -59.75 -6.09 -0.46
C SER A 45 -59.82 -4.56 -0.47
N GLY A 46 -59.33 -3.89 -1.52
CA GLY A 46 -59.85 -2.58 -1.96
C GLY A 46 -58.95 -1.34 -1.79
N ASP A 47 -58.99 -0.55 -2.86
CA ASP A 47 -58.66 0.87 -3.06
C ASP A 47 -57.20 1.36 -3.17
N ASP A 48 -56.87 1.73 -4.41
CA ASP A 48 -56.44 3.07 -4.85
C ASP A 48 -55.40 3.81 -4.00
N ASP A 49 -54.17 3.89 -4.52
CA ASP A 49 -53.58 5.15 -4.95
C ASP A 49 -52.23 4.93 -5.66
N ALA A 50 -52.14 5.39 -6.90
CA ALA A 50 -50.91 5.44 -7.67
C ALA A 50 -49.98 6.52 -7.08
N ALA A 51 -49.20 6.15 -6.08
CA ALA A 51 -48.04 6.94 -5.66
C ALA A 51 -46.84 6.49 -6.49
N GLU A 52 -46.42 7.37 -7.41
CA GLU A 52 -45.14 7.33 -8.11
C GLU A 52 -44.02 6.94 -7.12
N GLY A 53 -43.51 5.72 -7.27
CA GLY A 53 -42.39 5.24 -6.47
C GLY A 53 -41.15 6.06 -6.80
N PHE A 54 -40.75 6.91 -5.87
CA PHE A 54 -39.45 7.59 -5.87
C PHE A 54 -38.35 6.53 -6.14
N LEU A 55 -37.50 6.81 -7.13
CA LEU A 55 -36.26 6.06 -7.32
C LEU A 55 -35.43 6.25 -6.05
N VAL A 56 -35.23 5.19 -5.27
CA VAL A 56 -34.20 5.17 -4.25
C VAL A 56 -32.88 5.17 -5.02
N GLU A 57 -32.21 6.32 -5.09
CA GLU A 57 -30.78 6.33 -5.43
C GLU A 57 -30.07 5.55 -4.34
N ASP A 58 -29.46 4.43 -4.71
CA ASP A 58 -28.59 3.66 -3.81
C ASP A 58 -27.47 4.60 -3.33
N GLU A 59 -27.57 5.08 -2.10
CA GLU A 59 -26.53 5.90 -1.48
C GLU A 59 -25.32 5.01 -1.17
N VAL A 60 -24.33 5.05 -2.06
CA VAL A 60 -23.06 4.34 -1.86
C VAL A 60 -22.18 5.19 -0.96
N PHE A 61 -22.08 4.81 0.31
CA PHE A 61 -21.09 5.37 1.22
C PHE A 61 -19.71 4.78 0.91
N VAL A 62 -18.84 5.59 0.32
CA VAL A 62 -17.41 5.28 0.17
C VAL A 62 -16.65 5.99 1.30
N GLU A 63 -16.29 5.24 2.35
CA GLU A 63 -15.36 5.73 3.36
C GLU A 63 -13.93 5.62 2.83
N GLY A 64 -13.38 6.75 2.38
CA GLY A 64 -11.95 6.87 2.06
C GLY A 64 -11.14 7.18 3.31
N ARG A 65 -10.10 6.40 3.58
CA ARG A 65 -9.04 6.77 4.53
C ARG A 65 -7.89 7.39 3.75
N LEU A 66 -7.49 8.60 4.12
CA LEU A 66 -6.26 9.18 3.56
C LEU A 66 -5.07 8.33 4.01
N PRO A 67 -4.11 8.03 3.10
CA PRO A 67 -2.90 7.33 3.48
C PRO A 67 -2.17 8.12 4.56
N ASP A 68 -1.57 7.41 5.52
CA ASP A 68 -0.75 8.03 6.55
C ASP A 68 0.47 8.68 5.90
N ILE A 69 0.56 10.01 5.97
CA ILE A 69 1.65 10.77 5.38
C ILE A 69 2.66 11.04 6.48
N PRO A 70 3.89 10.49 6.39
CA PRO A 70 4.91 10.71 7.40
C PRO A 70 5.22 12.20 7.55
N THR A 71 5.04 12.72 8.77
CA THR A 71 5.29 14.15 9.08
C THR A 71 6.69 14.40 9.63
N SER A 72 7.49 13.36 9.77
CA SER A 72 8.84 13.42 10.33
C SER A 72 9.85 12.66 9.48
N ASN A 73 11.12 12.97 9.67
CA ASN A 73 12.24 12.26 9.07
C ASN A 73 13.36 12.04 10.08
N THR A 74 14.29 11.16 9.74
CA THR A 74 15.52 10.93 10.50
C THR A 74 16.76 11.31 9.70
N VAL A 75 16.66 11.31 8.36
CA VAL A 75 17.80 11.51 7.47
C VAL A 75 18.50 12.86 7.63
N ALA A 76 17.79 13.95 7.98
CA ALA A 76 18.40 15.27 8.04
C ALA A 76 19.23 15.56 9.30
N ALA A 77 19.04 14.78 10.38
CA ALA A 77 19.69 15.05 11.67
C ALA A 77 20.08 13.81 12.48
N LYS A 78 19.85 12.59 11.95
CA LYS A 78 19.95 11.30 12.68
C LYS A 78 19.01 11.19 13.90
N LEU A 79 18.06 12.10 14.02
CA LEU A 79 17.07 12.16 15.07
C LEU A 79 15.70 12.38 14.41
N PRO A 80 14.60 11.86 14.98
CA PRO A 80 13.26 12.15 14.48
C PRO A 80 12.98 13.66 14.57
N LEU A 81 12.85 14.31 13.42
CA LEU A 81 12.50 15.72 13.31
C LEU A 81 11.23 15.90 12.47
N PRO A 82 10.29 16.75 12.90
CA PRO A 82 9.19 17.17 12.05
C PRO A 82 9.69 17.79 10.75
N LEU A 83 9.01 17.53 9.63
CA LEU A 83 9.38 18.10 8.32
C LEU A 83 9.39 19.64 8.33
N ARG A 84 8.49 20.25 9.11
CA ARG A 84 8.41 21.71 9.28
C ARG A 84 9.63 22.30 10.00
N GLU A 85 10.30 21.52 10.84
CA GLU A 85 11.45 21.95 11.65
C GLU A 85 12.78 21.50 11.04
N THR A 86 12.74 20.78 9.93
CA THR A 86 13.91 20.26 9.26
C THR A 86 14.57 21.36 8.41
N PRO A 87 15.83 21.75 8.68
CA PRO A 87 16.51 22.85 7.98
C PRO A 87 17.07 22.43 6.60
N ALA A 88 16.46 21.44 5.97
CA ALA A 88 16.90 20.86 4.71
C ALA A 88 15.70 20.41 3.88
N SER A 89 15.91 20.26 2.57
CA SER A 89 14.86 19.76 1.67
C SER A 89 14.80 18.24 1.79
N VAL A 90 13.80 17.75 2.51
CA VAL A 90 13.52 16.31 2.68
C VAL A 90 12.18 15.98 2.06
N THR A 91 12.12 14.85 1.36
CA THR A 91 10.86 14.23 0.92
C THR A 91 10.76 12.86 1.55
N VAL A 92 9.60 12.54 2.12
CA VAL A 92 9.35 11.24 2.73
C VAL A 92 8.22 10.56 1.97
N ILE A 93 8.46 9.32 1.56
CA ILE A 93 7.56 8.51 0.76
C ILE A 93 7.19 7.30 1.63
N PRO A 94 5.95 7.21 2.13
CA PRO A 94 5.52 6.02 2.85
C PRO A 94 5.38 4.85 1.87
N THR A 95 5.78 3.65 2.30
CA THR A 95 5.66 2.47 1.44
C THR A 95 4.20 2.15 1.12
N SER A 96 3.24 2.50 1.98
CA SER A 96 1.80 2.36 1.69
C SER A 96 1.37 3.10 0.42
N LEU A 97 1.91 4.30 0.18
CA LEU A 97 1.64 5.05 -1.05
C LEU A 97 2.23 4.34 -2.27
N THR A 98 3.45 3.82 -2.14
CA THR A 98 4.11 3.08 -3.23
C THR A 98 3.38 1.76 -3.53
N GLU A 99 2.91 1.04 -2.51
CA GLU A 99 2.08 -0.17 -2.64
C GLU A 99 0.75 0.12 -3.37
N GLU A 100 0.09 1.24 -3.05
CA GLU A 100 -1.11 1.70 -3.78
C GLU A 100 -0.82 2.00 -5.26
N GLN A 101 0.36 2.53 -5.55
CA GLN A 101 0.86 2.77 -6.90
C GLN A 101 1.38 1.51 -7.60
N ARG A 102 1.39 0.36 -6.91
CA ARG A 102 1.97 -0.91 -7.37
C ARG A 102 3.46 -0.80 -7.69
N GLY A 103 4.17 0.01 -6.92
CA GLY A 103 5.63 0.05 -6.92
C GLY A 103 6.19 -0.87 -5.85
N PHE A 104 7.26 -1.58 -6.19
CA PHE A 104 7.88 -2.58 -5.29
C PHE A 104 9.38 -2.38 -5.16
N ILE A 105 9.97 -1.61 -6.08
CA ILE A 105 11.38 -1.26 -6.05
C ILE A 105 11.55 0.22 -5.69
N LEU A 106 12.74 0.57 -5.20
CA LEU A 106 13.10 1.93 -4.86
C LEU A 106 12.94 2.90 -6.04
N GLY A 107 13.17 2.43 -7.27
CA GLY A 107 12.93 3.22 -8.48
C GLY A 107 11.50 3.77 -8.57
N ASP A 108 10.51 2.93 -8.30
CA ASP A 108 9.09 3.30 -8.36
C ASP A 108 8.75 4.34 -7.28
N ALA A 109 9.26 4.16 -6.06
CA ALA A 109 9.06 5.12 -4.97
C ALA A 109 9.66 6.50 -5.27
N LEU A 110 10.77 6.53 -6.02
CA LEU A 110 11.49 7.76 -6.34
C LEU A 110 10.98 8.47 -7.61
N GLU A 111 10.16 7.80 -8.44
CA GLU A 111 9.64 8.35 -9.70
C GLU A 111 8.83 9.65 -9.46
N ASN A 112 8.09 9.71 -8.36
CA ASN A 112 7.27 10.87 -7.98
C ASN A 112 8.05 11.95 -7.19
N VAL A 113 9.34 11.76 -6.95
CA VAL A 113 10.15 12.70 -6.16
C VAL A 113 10.76 13.77 -7.06
N SER A 114 10.40 15.02 -6.79
CA SER A 114 10.91 16.16 -7.58
C SER A 114 12.44 16.27 -7.51
N GLY A 115 13.06 16.45 -8.68
CA GLY A 115 14.52 16.59 -8.78
C GLY A 115 15.30 15.31 -8.48
N VAL A 116 14.64 14.15 -8.46
CA VAL A 116 15.26 12.83 -8.48
C VAL A 116 15.00 12.20 -9.84
N ASN A 117 16.01 11.55 -10.41
CA ASN A 117 15.89 10.77 -11.62
C ASN A 117 16.50 9.40 -11.39
N VAL A 118 15.78 8.35 -11.79
CA VAL A 118 16.20 6.96 -11.69
C VAL A 118 16.65 6.50 -13.06
N GLN A 119 17.86 5.95 -13.15
CA GLN A 119 18.40 5.35 -14.36
C GLN A 119 18.75 3.90 -14.06
N THR A 120 17.94 2.97 -14.57
CA THR A 120 18.21 1.55 -14.41
C THR A 120 19.24 1.09 -15.42
N GLY A 121 20.41 0.69 -14.94
CA GLY A 121 21.49 0.16 -15.75
C GLY A 121 21.33 -1.33 -16.00
N ASN A 122 21.06 -1.71 -17.26
CA ASN A 122 20.99 -3.11 -17.73
C ASN A 122 20.05 -4.03 -16.94
N GLY A 123 19.13 -3.50 -16.13
CA GLY A 123 18.31 -4.32 -15.25
C GLY A 123 19.13 -5.07 -14.19
N VAL A 124 20.31 -4.53 -13.77
CA VAL A 124 21.15 -5.08 -12.67
C VAL A 124 21.37 -4.08 -11.53
N TYR A 125 21.41 -2.77 -11.82
CA TYR A 125 21.65 -1.72 -10.83
C TYR A 125 20.79 -0.49 -11.09
N ASP A 126 20.31 0.16 -10.04
CA ASP A 126 19.69 1.48 -10.14
C ASP A 126 20.70 2.58 -9.83
N PHE A 127 20.80 3.55 -10.74
CA PHE A 127 21.55 4.78 -10.54
C PHE A 127 20.57 5.91 -10.24
N PHE A 128 20.84 6.67 -9.18
CA PHE A 128 20.01 7.80 -8.79
C PHE A 128 20.76 9.10 -9.02
N VAL A 129 20.09 10.05 -9.66
CA VAL A 129 20.59 11.40 -9.92
C VAL A 129 19.72 12.36 -9.14
N ILE A 130 20.32 13.15 -8.25
CA ILE A 130 19.59 14.10 -7.40
C ILE A 130 20.07 15.51 -7.76
N ARG A 131 19.14 16.40 -8.11
CA ARG A 131 19.41 17.77 -8.60
C ARG A 131 20.38 17.81 -9.79
N GLY A 132 20.36 16.80 -10.66
CA GLY A 132 21.23 16.70 -11.83
C GLY A 132 22.67 16.29 -11.52
N LEU A 133 22.99 16.01 -10.25
CA LEU A 133 24.27 15.47 -9.82
C LEU A 133 24.13 13.96 -9.69
N ASP A 134 24.93 13.25 -10.47
CA ASP A 134 25.10 11.82 -10.30
C ASP A 134 26.01 11.55 -9.10
N SER A 135 25.95 10.31 -8.65
CA SER A 135 26.76 9.85 -7.53
C SER A 135 27.66 8.77 -8.05
N VAL A 136 28.79 9.20 -8.58
CA VAL A 136 29.79 8.34 -9.23
C VAL A 136 30.40 7.32 -8.24
N SER A 137 30.15 7.46 -6.93
CA SER A 137 30.55 6.53 -5.88
C SER A 137 29.37 6.13 -4.99
N SER A 138 29.28 4.85 -4.66
CA SER A 138 28.43 4.30 -3.61
C SER A 138 28.44 5.18 -2.33
N GLY A 139 27.29 5.29 -1.66
CA GLY A 139 27.07 6.22 -0.53
C GLY A 139 25.82 7.09 -0.65
N LEU A 140 25.08 6.96 -1.77
CA LEU A 140 23.75 7.56 -1.94
C LEU A 140 22.71 6.96 -1.01
N ILE A 141 22.72 5.63 -0.90
CA ILE A 141 21.68 4.86 -0.25
C ILE A 141 22.12 4.53 1.16
N LEU A 142 21.23 4.79 2.11
CA LEU A 142 21.35 4.39 3.50
C LEU A 142 20.24 3.40 3.84
N THR A 143 20.53 2.48 4.74
CA THR A 143 19.52 1.69 5.45
C THR A 143 19.56 2.08 6.92
N ASP A 144 18.46 2.62 7.44
CA ASP A 144 18.37 3.17 8.81
C ASP A 144 19.54 4.11 9.18
N GLY A 145 19.99 4.93 8.23
CA GLY A 145 21.07 5.89 8.42
C GLY A 145 22.49 5.32 8.25
N ALA A 146 22.64 4.03 7.99
CA ALA A 146 23.93 3.39 7.69
C ALA A 146 24.15 3.28 6.16
N PRO A 147 25.32 3.66 5.62
CA PRO A 147 25.59 3.55 4.19
C PRO A 147 25.59 2.11 3.69
N GLU A 148 24.91 1.87 2.57
CA GLU A 148 24.95 0.58 1.89
C GLU A 148 26.31 0.39 1.21
N PRO A 149 26.93 -0.80 1.32
CA PRO A 149 28.28 -1.05 0.82
C PRO A 149 28.34 -1.14 -0.71
N GLU A 150 27.26 -1.57 -1.36
CA GLU A 150 27.19 -1.82 -2.79
C GLU A 150 25.88 -1.27 -3.37
N THR A 151 25.95 -0.76 -4.60
CA THR A 151 24.74 -0.40 -5.35
C THR A 151 24.08 -1.66 -5.87
N THR A 152 22.79 -1.81 -5.62
CA THR A 152 21.98 -2.95 -6.07
C THR A 152 20.55 -2.48 -6.33
N PHE A 153 19.65 -3.39 -6.66
CA PHE A 153 18.22 -3.16 -6.59
C PHE A 153 17.72 -3.26 -5.16
N TYR A 154 16.99 -2.24 -4.75
CA TYR A 154 16.38 -2.19 -3.44
C TYR A 154 14.89 -2.49 -3.56
N GLN A 155 14.50 -3.64 -3.00
CA GLN A 155 13.10 -4.01 -2.83
C GLN A 155 12.53 -3.31 -1.59
N LEU A 156 11.27 -2.94 -1.62
CA LEU A 156 10.63 -2.16 -0.54
C LEU A 156 9.83 -3.02 0.46
N TYR A 157 9.85 -4.35 0.33
CA TYR A 157 9.02 -5.25 1.17
C TYR A 157 9.24 -5.08 2.69
N ASN A 158 10.48 -4.82 3.11
CA ASN A 158 10.88 -4.60 4.50
C ASN A 158 11.07 -3.12 4.85
N VAL A 159 10.73 -2.20 3.94
CA VAL A 159 10.88 -0.76 4.11
C VAL A 159 9.52 -0.18 4.52
N ASP A 160 9.52 0.65 5.55
CA ASP A 160 8.35 1.39 6.03
C ASP A 160 8.15 2.70 5.26
N ARG A 161 9.27 3.38 5.01
CA ARG A 161 9.30 4.63 4.22
C ARG A 161 10.68 4.88 3.64
N VAL A 162 10.69 5.64 2.55
CA VAL A 162 11.90 6.15 1.90
C VAL A 162 12.03 7.65 2.21
N GLU A 163 13.18 8.07 2.72
CA GLU A 163 13.48 9.48 3.02
C GLU A 163 14.56 10.00 2.06
N VAL A 164 14.26 11.04 1.30
CA VAL A 164 15.19 11.66 0.33
C VAL A 164 15.65 13.00 0.86
N LEU A 165 16.91 13.09 1.28
CA LEU A 165 17.60 14.32 1.63
C LEU A 165 18.27 14.91 0.39
N LYS A 166 17.82 16.08 -0.05
CA LYS A 166 18.39 16.74 -1.23
C LYS A 166 19.50 17.72 -0.82
N GLY A 167 20.68 17.52 -1.36
CA GLY A 167 21.87 18.35 -1.15
C GLY A 167 22.95 17.68 -0.29
N PRO A 168 24.10 18.35 -0.09
CA PRO A 168 25.26 17.74 0.56
C PRO A 168 24.94 17.31 1.99
N SER A 169 25.22 16.04 2.31
CA SER A 169 24.99 15.48 3.65
C SER A 169 26.22 14.79 4.26
N ALA A 170 27.40 15.08 3.69
CA ALA A 170 28.68 14.50 4.10
C ALA A 170 29.01 14.73 5.59
N PHE A 171 28.51 15.81 6.19
CA PHE A 171 28.71 16.08 7.61
C PHE A 171 28.06 15.02 8.54
N LEU A 172 26.99 14.36 8.08
CA LEU A 172 26.30 13.30 8.84
C LEU A 172 26.75 11.90 8.43
N TYR A 173 26.89 11.67 7.13
CA TYR A 173 27.04 10.32 6.58
C TYR A 173 28.40 10.06 5.93
N GLY A 174 29.33 11.02 5.99
CA GLY A 174 30.68 10.85 5.46
C GLY A 174 30.71 10.94 3.93
N GLY A 175 31.09 9.85 3.25
CA GLY A 175 31.17 9.75 1.78
C GLY A 175 29.79 9.79 1.10
N SER A 176 29.01 10.83 1.37
CA SER A 176 27.70 11.07 0.74
C SER A 176 27.89 11.93 -0.52
N PRO A 177 27.13 11.64 -1.58
CA PRO A 177 27.21 12.39 -2.83
C PRO A 177 26.68 13.81 -2.69
N LEU A 178 27.21 14.70 -3.53
CA LEU A 178 26.89 16.13 -3.53
C LEU A 178 25.42 16.41 -3.87
N GLY A 179 24.76 15.50 -4.59
CA GLY A 179 23.35 15.62 -4.97
C GLY A 179 22.38 15.41 -3.80
N GLY A 180 22.72 14.52 -2.87
CA GLY A 180 21.81 14.11 -1.81
C GLY A 180 22.05 12.69 -1.34
N THR A 181 21.14 12.21 -0.49
CA THR A 181 21.14 10.86 0.05
C THR A 181 19.70 10.38 0.18
N VAL A 182 19.48 9.09 -0.09
CA VAL A 182 18.22 8.38 0.08
C VAL A 182 18.38 7.40 1.24
N ASN A 183 17.47 7.43 2.20
CA ASN A 183 17.48 6.58 3.38
C ASN A 183 16.26 5.66 3.36
N LEU A 184 16.50 4.37 3.40
CA LEU A 184 15.49 3.32 3.53
C LEU A 184 15.27 3.07 5.01
N VAL A 185 14.10 3.46 5.52
CA VAL A 185 13.76 3.20 6.91
C VAL A 185 13.00 1.88 6.98
N ARG A 186 13.54 0.91 7.70
CA ARG A 186 12.95 -0.43 7.79
C ARG A 186 11.74 -0.45 8.70
N LYS A 187 10.82 -1.37 8.39
CA LYS A 187 9.69 -1.72 9.25
C LYS A 187 10.20 -2.12 10.62
N GLN A 188 9.66 -1.50 11.66
CA GLN A 188 9.99 -1.81 13.04
C GLN A 188 8.89 -2.68 13.65
N PRO A 189 9.22 -3.49 14.68
CA PRO A 189 8.21 -4.18 15.47
C PRO A 189 7.26 -3.21 16.15
N GLU A 190 5.98 -3.55 16.14
CA GLU A 190 4.91 -2.77 16.77
C GLU A 190 4.43 -3.46 18.06
N ALA A 191 3.80 -2.72 18.96
CA ALA A 191 3.26 -3.28 20.20
C ALA A 191 2.06 -4.22 19.97
N GLU A 192 1.35 -4.04 18.85
CA GLU A 192 0.15 -4.79 18.51
C GLU A 192 0.45 -5.97 17.59
N ARG A 193 -0.16 -7.12 17.86
CA ARG A 193 -0.03 -8.30 16.99
C ARG A 193 -0.86 -8.10 15.71
N PHE A 194 -0.26 -8.36 14.56
CA PHE A 194 -0.99 -8.39 13.29
C PHE A 194 -0.34 -9.34 12.29
N THR A 195 -1.13 -9.75 11.30
CA THR A 195 -0.64 -10.39 10.07
C THR A 195 -1.36 -9.75 8.90
N ARG A 196 -0.60 -9.25 7.92
CA ARG A 196 -1.09 -8.71 6.66
C ARG A 196 -0.56 -9.59 5.54
N ALA A 197 -1.44 -9.90 4.58
CA ALA A 197 -1.07 -10.59 3.36
C ALA A 197 -1.65 -9.83 2.17
N ALA A 198 -0.84 -9.66 1.14
CA ALA A 198 -1.23 -9.05 -0.12
C ALA A 198 -0.81 -9.98 -1.25
N GLY A 199 -1.57 -9.99 -2.34
CA GLY A 199 -1.25 -10.76 -3.53
C GLY A 199 -1.69 -10.00 -4.76
N TYR A 200 -0.90 -10.08 -5.81
CA TYR A 200 -1.16 -9.33 -7.03
C TYR A 200 -0.79 -10.13 -8.27
N GLY A 201 -1.56 -9.91 -9.32
CA GLY A 201 -1.37 -10.50 -10.64
C GLY A 201 -1.26 -9.41 -11.69
N GLY A 202 -0.42 -9.64 -12.70
CA GLY A 202 -0.18 -8.69 -13.78
C GLY A 202 -0.02 -9.36 -15.14
N SER A 203 0.22 -8.52 -16.15
CA SER A 203 0.55 -8.98 -17.50
C SER A 203 1.85 -9.82 -17.50
N PHE A 204 2.05 -10.59 -18.57
CA PHE A 204 3.24 -11.44 -18.77
C PHE A 204 3.43 -12.54 -17.72
N GLY A 205 2.36 -12.96 -17.05
CA GLY A 205 2.42 -14.01 -16.03
C GLY A 205 2.99 -13.54 -14.68
N THR A 206 3.00 -12.22 -14.44
CA THR A 206 3.46 -11.64 -13.17
C THR A 206 2.53 -12.07 -12.05
N PHE A 207 3.08 -12.66 -11.00
CA PHE A 207 2.39 -12.96 -9.76
C PHE A 207 3.34 -12.73 -8.59
N GLU A 208 2.88 -12.01 -7.58
CA GLU A 208 3.63 -11.86 -6.34
C GLU A 208 2.69 -11.89 -5.14
N THR A 209 3.27 -12.27 -4.01
CA THR A 209 2.61 -12.37 -2.71
C THR A 209 3.53 -11.80 -1.65
N THR A 210 2.98 -10.98 -0.78
CA THR A 210 3.67 -10.37 0.35
C THR A 210 3.00 -10.80 1.64
N VAL A 211 3.78 -11.12 2.66
CA VAL A 211 3.28 -11.44 4.00
C VAL A 211 4.12 -10.65 5.01
N ASP A 212 3.44 -9.90 5.88
CA ASP A 212 4.03 -9.08 6.94
C ASP A 212 3.36 -9.47 8.26
N THR A 213 4.14 -9.95 9.24
CA THR A 213 3.60 -10.46 10.50
C THR A 213 4.34 -9.86 11.67
N ASN A 214 3.62 -9.16 12.54
CA ASN A 214 4.15 -8.65 13.79
C ASN A 214 3.64 -9.47 14.99
N LEU A 215 4.57 -9.97 15.78
CA LEU A 215 4.36 -10.73 17.00
C LEU A 215 4.88 -9.92 18.19
N ALA A 216 4.04 -9.64 19.18
CA ALA A 216 4.43 -8.93 20.39
C ALA A 216 4.11 -9.75 21.65
N SER A 217 5.00 -9.81 22.63
CA SER A 217 4.76 -10.49 23.91
C SER A 217 3.52 -9.90 24.61
N ALA A 218 2.85 -10.70 25.45
CA ALA A 218 1.61 -10.29 26.09
C ALA A 218 1.76 -9.07 27.02
N ASP A 219 2.98 -8.86 27.53
CA ASP A 219 3.40 -7.72 28.33
C ASP A 219 3.96 -6.55 27.49
N GLY A 220 4.04 -6.69 26.16
CA GLY A 220 4.55 -5.68 25.25
C GLY A 220 6.05 -5.40 25.35
N SER A 221 6.80 -6.17 26.15
CA SER A 221 8.22 -5.94 26.41
C SER A 221 9.13 -6.38 25.25
N LEU A 222 8.65 -7.30 24.42
CA LEU A 222 9.36 -7.86 23.27
C LEU A 222 8.43 -7.88 22.07
N ALA A 223 8.95 -7.50 20.91
CA ALA A 223 8.22 -7.61 19.64
C ALA A 223 9.17 -8.05 18.51
N PHE A 224 8.60 -8.76 17.55
CA PHE A 224 9.25 -9.28 16.35
C PHE A 224 8.35 -9.00 15.15
N ARG A 225 8.93 -8.60 14.03
CA ARG A 225 8.24 -8.39 12.76
C ARG A 225 9.03 -9.00 11.62
#